data_AF-A0A9D6RWT3-F1
#
_entry.id   AF-A0A9D6RWT3-F1
#
_cell.length_a   1.000
_cell.length_b   1.000
_cell.length_c   1.000
_cell.angle_alpha   90.00
_cell.angle_beta   90.00
_cell.angle_gamma   90.00
#
_symmetry.space_group_name_H-M   'P 1'
#
loop_
_entity.id
_entity.type
_entity.pdbx_description
1 polymer ?
#
loop_
_entity_poly.entity_id
_entity_poly.type
_entity_poly.pdbx_seq_one_letter_code
_entity_poly.pdbx_strand_id
1 'polypeptide(L)' 'MPQLKKRPLQKVQVIRHDNTPVAVVLDIDDYYDLLEQLSPSIQKELKEAQRDIDLGRTIPQEELFKELGL' A
#
# COMPACT_ATOMS: atom_id res chain seq x y z
N MET A 1 -0.01 -13.89 -28.10
CA MET A 1 -0.32 -14.19 -26.69
C MET A 1 0.76 -13.57 -25.83
N PRO A 2 0.51 -12.50 -25.05
CA PRO A 2 1.55 -11.94 -24.19
C PRO A 2 1.72 -12.84 -22.96
N GLN A 3 2.95 -13.31 -22.76
CA GLN A 3 3.33 -14.17 -21.64
C GLN A 3 3.45 -13.32 -20.37
N LEU A 4 2.68 -13.65 -19.33
CA LEU A 4 2.85 -13.11 -17.98
C LEU A 4 4.24 -13.52 -17.47
N LYS A 5 5.19 -12.58 -17.52
CA LYS A 5 6.50 -12.72 -16.87
C LYS A 5 6.24 -12.91 -15.38
N LYS A 6 6.53 -14.10 -14.85
CA LYS A 6 6.59 -14.34 -13.41
C LYS A 6 7.71 -13.49 -12.83
N ARG A 7 7.41 -12.26 -12.42
CA ARG A 7 8.33 -11.45 -11.59
C ARG A 7 8.47 -12.17 -10.24
N PRO A 8 9.68 -12.23 -9.66
CA PRO A 8 9.85 -12.79 -8.32
C PRO A 8 8.94 -12.01 -7.36
N LEU A 9 8.18 -12.72 -6.50
CA LEU A 9 7.36 -12.11 -5.45
C LEU A 9 8.26 -11.22 -4.59
N GLN A 10 8.28 -9.92 -4.91
CA GLN A 10 9.02 -8.91 -4.17
C GLN A 10 8.34 -8.74 -2.80
N LYS A 11 9.17 -8.54 -1.77
CA LYS A 11 8.80 -8.68 -0.36
C LYS A 11 7.74 -7.64 0.04
N VAL A 12 6.48 -8.04 0.00
CA VAL A 12 5.41 -7.37 0.75
C VAL A 12 5.77 -7.45 2.24
N GLN A 13 6.05 -6.31 2.86
CA GLN A 13 6.34 -6.26 4.29
C GLN A 13 5.08 -5.89 5.05
N VAL A 14 4.65 -6.76 5.95
CA VAL A 14 3.48 -6.50 6.81
C VAL A 14 3.98 -5.98 8.15
N ILE A 15 3.63 -4.73 8.47
CA ILE A 15 3.86 -4.13 9.79
C ILE A 15 2.79 -4.64 10.75
N ARG A 16 3.21 -5.13 11.91
CA ARG A 16 2.34 -5.70 12.94
C ARG A 16 2.50 -4.95 14.27
N HIS A 17 1.39 -4.68 14.96
CA HIS A 17 1.31 -4.20 16.33
C HIS A 17 0.63 -5.28 17.18
N ASP A 18 1.23 -5.72 18.30
CA ASP A 18 0.68 -6.81 19.14
C ASP A 18 0.19 -8.02 18.33
N ASN A 19 1.01 -8.45 17.37
CA ASN A 19 0.71 -9.57 16.46
C ASN A 19 -0.48 -9.34 15.50
N THR A 20 -1.08 -8.14 15.50
CA THR A 20 -2.14 -7.71 14.59
C THR A 20 -1.53 -6.95 13.40
N PRO A 21 -1.83 -7.30 12.14
CA PRO A 21 -1.36 -6.55 10.98
C PRO A 21 -2.04 -5.19 10.91
N VAL A 22 -1.23 -4.13 10.90
CA VAL A 22 -1.71 -2.73 10.91
C VAL A 22 -1.36 -1.96 9.64
N ALA A 23 -0.27 -2.32 8.95
CA ALA A 23 0.09 -1.71 7.68
C ALA A 23 0.84 -2.68 6.76
N VAL A 24 0.89 -2.36 5.48
CA VAL A 24 1.62 -3.12 4.46
C VAL A 24 2.49 -2.14 3.66
N VAL A 25 3.78 -2.46 3.56
CA VAL A 25 4.75 -1.73 2.73
C VAL A 25 4.97 -2.54 1.46
N LEU A 26 4.79 -1.88 0.32
CA LEU A 26 4.97 -2.43 -1.01
C LEU A 26 5.61 -1.40 -1.94
N ASP A 27 6.17 -1.87 -3.04
CA ASP A 27 6.69 -1.00 -4.10
C ASP A 27 5.54 -0.26 -4.78
N ILE A 28 5.82 0.95 -5.27
CA ILE A 28 4.84 1.80 -5.94
C ILE A 28 4.37 1.16 -7.26
N ASP A 29 5.25 0.47 -7.98
CA ASP A 29 4.90 -0.23 -9.21
C ASP A 29 3.98 -1.44 -8.92
N ASP A 30 4.28 -2.19 -7.86
CA ASP A 30 3.45 -3.33 -7.42
C ASP A 30 2.08 -2.88 -6.91
N TYR A 31 2.03 -1.69 -6.29
CA TYR A 31 0.78 -1.07 -5.90
C TYR A 31 -0.11 -0.81 -7.13
N TYR A 32 0.44 -0.20 -8.18
CA TYR A 32 -0.29 0.04 -9.43
C TYR A 32 -0.71 -1.27 -10.14
N ASP A 33 0.16 -2.29 -10.17
CA ASP A 33 -0.18 -3.59 -10.76
C ASP A 33 -1.33 -4.29 -9.98
N LEU A 34 -1.40 -4.11 -8.66
CA LEU A 34 -2.53 -4.56 -7.85
C LEU A 34 -3.79 -3.74 -8.14
N LEU A 35 -3.70 -2.41 -8.36
CA LEU A 35 -4.85 -1.56 -8.70
C LEU A 35 -5.61 -2.07 -9.92
N GLU A 36 -4.90 -2.53 -10.95
CA GLU A 36 -5.49 -3.05 -12.18
C GLU A 36 -6.32 -4.33 -11.95
N GLN A 37 -6.11 -5.04 -10.84
CA GLN A 37 -6.76 -6.31 -10.52
C GLN A 37 -7.90 -6.17 -9.48
N LEU A 38 -8.17 -4.97 -8.96
CA LEU A 38 -9.03 -4.77 -7.79
C LEU A 38 -10.47 -4.32 -8.11
N SER A 39 -11.37 -4.67 -7.19
CA SER A 39 -12.81 -4.39 -7.26
C SER A 39 -13.14 -2.89 -7.07
N PRO A 40 -14.32 -2.41 -7.52
CA PRO A 40 -14.67 -0.98 -7.52
C PRO A 40 -14.62 -0.29 -6.14
N SER A 41 -14.87 -1.03 -5.06
CA SER A 41 -14.80 -0.50 -3.70
C SER A 41 -13.37 -0.13 -3.30
N ILE A 42 -12.40 -0.97 -3.67
CA ILE A 42 -10.99 -0.77 -3.36
C ILE A 42 -10.41 0.36 -4.23
N GLN A 43 -10.86 0.50 -5.48
CA GLN A 43 -10.49 1.63 -6.34
C GLN A 43 -10.88 3.00 -5.75
N LYS A 44 -11.95 3.06 -4.93
CA LYS A 44 -12.38 4.30 -4.28
C LYS A 44 -11.41 4.72 -3.18
N GLU A 45 -11.08 3.82 -2.26
CA GLU A 45 -10.12 4.06 -1.17
C GLU A 45 -8.75 4.49 -1.72
N LEU A 46 -8.36 3.92 -2.85
CA LEU A 46 -7.05 4.18 -3.45
C LEU A 46 -7.02 5.51 -4.22
N LYS A 47 -8.15 5.95 -4.80
CA LYS A 47 -8.30 7.34 -5.30
C LYS A 47 -8.26 8.37 -4.18
N GLU A 48 -8.84 8.04 -3.03
CA GLU A 48 -8.77 8.91 -1.84
C GLU A 48 -7.33 9.01 -1.34
N ALA A 49 -6.62 7.88 -1.22
CA ALA A 49 -5.20 7.85 -0.87
C ALA A 49 -4.31 8.64 -1.87
N GLN A 50 -4.53 8.49 -3.19
CA GLN A 50 -3.78 9.26 -4.19
C GLN A 50 -4.02 10.76 -4.03
N ARG A 51 -5.27 11.16 -3.79
CA ARG A 51 -5.63 12.56 -3.57
C ARG A 51 -4.96 13.11 -2.31
N ASP A 52 -4.84 12.31 -1.26
CA ASP A 52 -4.14 12.72 -0.04
C ASP A 52 -2.64 12.92 -0.29
N ILE A 53 -2.00 12.08 -1.13
CA ILE A 53 -0.61 12.29 -1.57
C ILE A 53 -0.47 13.61 -2.34
N ASP A 54 -1.34 13.86 -3.32
CA ASP A 54 -1.29 15.08 -4.15
C ASP A 54 -1.50 16.36 -3.33
N LEU A 55 -2.28 16.27 -2.25
CA LEU A 55 -2.55 17.36 -1.32
C LEU A 55 -1.49 17.49 -0.21
N GLY A 56 -0.47 16.63 -0.18
CA GLY A 56 0.55 16.60 0.87
C GLY A 56 0.02 16.15 2.23
N ARG A 57 -1.14 15.47 2.25
CA ARG A 57 -1.77 14.89 3.46
C ARG A 57 -1.20 13.50 3.73
N THR A 58 0.13 13.42 3.82
CA THR A 58 0.86 12.18 4.09
C THR A 58 1.49 12.25 5.47
N ILE A 59 1.43 11.16 6.23
CA ILE A 59 2.13 11.05 7.51
C ILE A 59 3.48 10.34 7.29
N PRO A 60 4.62 10.94 7.68
CA PRO A 60 5.91 10.26 7.68
C PRO A 60 5.89 9.01 8.55
N GLN A 61 6.61 7.96 8.15
CA GLN A 61 6.62 6.68 8.85
C GLN A 61 6.95 6.80 10.36
N GLU A 62 7.89 7.68 10.71
CA GLU A 62 8.27 7.93 12.11
C GLU A 62 7.15 8.59 12.93
N GLU A 63 6.36 9.46 12.31
CA GLU A 63 5.19 10.09 12.95
C GLU A 63 4.04 9.10 13.08
N LEU A 64 3.84 8.25 12.08
CA LEU A 64 2.85 7.18 12.13
C LEU A 64 3.10 6.22 13.30
N PHE A 65 4.36 5.81 13.52
CA PHE A 65 4.69 4.95 14.66
C PHE A 65 4.43 5.63 16.01
N LYS A 66 4.76 6.92 16.13
CA LYS A 66 4.44 7.69 17.34
C LYS A 66 2.95 7.78 17.61
N GLU A 67 2.12 8.04 16.59
CA GLU A 67 0.66 8.09 16.74
C GLU A 67 0.06 6.72 17.10
N LEU A 68 0.62 5.65 16.54
CA LEU A 68 0.18 4.27 16.82
C LEU A 68 0.74 3.70 18.13
N GLY A 69 1.65 4.41 18.80
CA GLY A 69 2.27 3.96 20.05
C GLY A 69 3.33 2.86 19.87
N LEU A 70 3.95 2.79 18.68
CA LEU A 70 4.97 1.82 18.26
C LEU A 70 6.40 2.34 18.40
#